data_AF-S8C1G6-F1
#
_entry.id   AF-S8C1G6-F1
#
_cell.length_a   1.000
_cell.length_b   1.000
_cell.length_c   1.000
_cell.angle_alpha   90.00
_cell.angle_beta   90.00
_cell.angle_gamma   90.00
#
_symmetry.space_group_name_H-M   'P 1'
#
loop_
_entity.id
_entity.type
_entity.pdbx_description
1 polymer ?
#
loop_
_entity_poly.entity_id
_entity_poly.type
_entity_poly.pdbx_seq_one_letter_code
_entity_poly.pdbx_strand_id
1 'polypeptide(L)'
;GIYIGKGNVIHFTPGEDEGVQLVSSSSLSKSSSNPCPNCGHRPSNNGLKSSCLACFLNGGKLHRYQYGVSDAYLSAQGRGGHCTCTKSDPPETVVRRAIFFLENGYGDYNLVINNCEDFALSCKKGL
;
A
#
# COMPACT_ATOMS: atom_id res chain seq x y z
N GLY A 1 0.59 0.18 -1.46
CA GLY A 1 -0.39 -0.91 -1.31
C GLY A 1 -0.15 -1.98 -2.36
N ILE A 2 -0.53 -3.23 -2.07
CA ILE A 2 -0.41 -4.39 -2.96
C ILE A 2 -1.79 -4.76 -3.48
N TYR A 3 -1.98 -4.70 -4.81
CA TYR A 3 -3.20 -5.18 -5.44
C TYR A 3 -3.22 -6.70 -5.48
N ILE A 4 -4.26 -7.31 -4.89
CA ILE A 4 -4.40 -8.77 -4.75
C ILE A 4 -5.48 -9.36 -5.66
N GLY A 5 -6.00 -8.56 -6.60
CA GLY A 5 -7.05 -8.98 -7.52
C GLY A 5 -8.47 -8.65 -7.05
N LYS A 6 -9.43 -8.77 -7.97
CA LYS A 6 -10.87 -8.53 -7.72
C LYS A 6 -11.17 -7.17 -7.08
N GLY A 7 -10.43 -6.12 -7.44
CA GLY A 7 -10.62 -4.79 -6.87
C GLY A 7 -10.13 -4.62 -5.43
N ASN A 8 -9.31 -5.54 -4.90
CA ASN A 8 -8.84 -5.50 -3.51
C ASN A 8 -7.37 -5.12 -3.40
N VAL A 9 -7.05 -4.39 -2.33
CA VAL A 9 -5.70 -3.91 -2.00
C VAL A 9 -5.40 -4.19 -0.53
N ILE A 10 -4.20 -4.72 -0.27
CA ILE A 10 -3.62 -4.75 1.09
C ILE A 10 -2.70 -3.54 1.23
N HIS A 11 -2.86 -2.77 2.29
CA HIS A 11 -2.05 -1.59 2.54
C HIS A 11 -1.76 -1.38 4.01
N PHE A 12 -0.60 -0.77 4.26
CA PHE A 12 -0.08 -0.47 5.58
C PHE A 12 -0.30 1.00 5.89
N THR A 13 -0.92 1.31 7.02
CA THR A 13 -1.20 2.69 7.45
C THR A 13 -0.84 2.87 8.92
N PRO A 14 -0.59 4.11 9.37
CA PRO A 14 -0.61 4.42 10.80
C PRO A 14 -1.89 3.88 11.44
N GLY A 15 -1.80 3.37 12.66
CA GLY A 15 -2.96 2.89 13.43
C GLY A 15 -3.98 4.01 13.67
N GLU A 16 -5.21 3.64 14.06
CA GLU A 16 -6.33 4.58 14.21
C GLU A 16 -6.11 5.63 15.32
N ASP A 17 -5.18 5.39 16.26
CA ASP A 17 -4.85 6.32 17.37
C ASP A 17 -3.76 7.35 17.03
N GLU A 18 -3.02 7.16 15.93
CA GLU A 18 -1.94 8.06 15.54
C GLU A 18 -2.45 8.95 14.40
N GLY A 19 -3.12 10.03 14.78
CA GLY A 19 -3.57 11.12 13.90
C GLY A 19 -2.41 11.89 13.25
N VAL A 20 -1.58 11.21 12.47
CA VAL A 20 -0.63 11.87 11.56
C VAL A 20 -1.38 12.26 10.30
N GLN A 21 -1.83 13.52 10.28
CA GLN A 21 -2.13 14.26 9.07
C GLN A 21 -0.91 14.18 8.13
N LEU A 22 -0.94 13.20 7.21
CA LEU A 22 -0.18 13.31 5.99
C LEU A 22 -0.71 14.55 5.28
N VAL A 23 0.12 15.59 5.18
CA VAL A 23 -0.12 16.77 4.37
C VAL A 23 -0.26 16.34 2.90
N SER A 24 -1.46 15.93 2.54
CA SER A 24 -1.96 15.89 1.18
C SER A 24 -3.28 16.64 1.22
N SER A 25 -3.28 17.81 0.61
CA SER A 25 -4.44 18.69 0.48
C SER A 25 -5.55 17.98 -0.31
N SER A 26 -6.38 17.22 0.39
CA SER A 26 -7.71 16.84 -0.06
C SER A 26 -8.55 16.56 1.18
N SER A 27 -9.46 17.50 1.42
CA SER A 27 -10.53 17.55 2.40
C SER A 27 -10.81 16.24 3.15
N LEU A 28 -10.74 16.30 4.49
CA LEU A 28 -11.32 15.32 5.39
C LEU A 28 -12.83 15.27 5.16
N SER A 29 -13.29 14.48 4.19
CA SER A 29 -14.68 14.06 4.17
C SER A 29 -14.83 13.06 5.31
N LYS A 30 -15.49 13.50 6.40
CA LYS A 30 -16.07 12.63 7.42
C LYS A 30 -16.60 11.38 6.74
N SER A 31 -16.13 10.22 7.19
CA SER A 31 -16.60 8.93 6.70
C SER A 31 -18.12 8.98 6.66
N SER A 32 -18.69 8.84 5.46
CA SER A 32 -20.12 8.63 5.31
C SER A 32 -20.52 7.49 6.24
N SER A 33 -21.57 7.70 7.03
CA SER A 33 -22.05 6.82 8.11
C SER A 33 -22.52 5.43 7.67
N ASN A 34 -22.15 4.99 6.47
CA ASN A 34 -22.49 3.68 5.91
C ASN A 34 -21.20 2.91 5.62
N PRO A 35 -21.02 1.70 6.17
CA PRO A 35 -19.87 0.86 5.86
C PRO A 35 -19.86 0.52 4.37
N CYS A 36 -18.68 0.54 3.75
CA CYS A 36 -18.56 0.19 2.33
C CYS A 36 -19.00 -1.26 2.11
N PRO A 37 -19.99 -1.52 1.21
CA PRO A 37 -20.54 -2.85 1.01
C PRO A 37 -19.50 -3.84 0.44
N ASN A 38 -18.47 -3.33 -0.25
CA ASN A 38 -17.38 -4.16 -0.77
C ASN A 38 -16.33 -4.46 0.29
N CYS A 39 -16.15 -3.58 1.27
CA CYS A 39 -15.16 -3.77 2.32
C CYS A 39 -15.70 -4.69 3.42
N GLY A 40 -16.92 -4.49 3.90
CA GLY A 40 -17.43 -5.22 5.06
C GLY A 40 -16.54 -5.07 6.30
N HIS A 41 -16.59 -6.03 7.23
CA HIS A 41 -15.66 -6.14 8.35
C HIS A 41 -14.42 -6.93 7.90
N ARG A 42 -13.38 -6.24 7.45
CA ARG A 42 -12.13 -6.86 6.98
C ARG A 42 -11.10 -6.95 8.09
N PRO A 43 -10.22 -7.97 8.05
CA PRO A 43 -9.13 -8.09 9.00
C PRO A 43 -8.22 -6.86 8.93
N SER A 44 -7.88 -6.35 10.11
CA SER A 44 -6.82 -5.39 10.34
C SER A 44 -5.85 -5.94 11.37
N ASN A 45 -4.55 -5.84 11.11
CA ASN A 45 -3.51 -6.31 12.04
C ASN A 45 -2.38 -5.27 12.08
N ASN A 46 -2.20 -4.61 13.22
CA ASN A 46 -1.16 -3.60 13.46
C ASN A 46 -0.98 -2.59 12.32
N GLY A 47 -2.08 -2.04 11.77
CA GLY A 47 -2.02 -1.05 10.69
C GLY A 47 -2.03 -1.63 9.26
N LEU A 48 -1.90 -2.95 9.10
CA LEU A 48 -2.21 -3.63 7.84
C LEU A 48 -3.70 -3.84 7.71
N LYS A 49 -4.27 -3.46 6.56
CA LYS A 49 -5.68 -3.65 6.25
C LYS A 49 -5.88 -4.07 4.80
N SER A 50 -6.97 -4.81 4.57
CA SER A 50 -7.51 -5.07 3.24
C SER A 50 -8.68 -4.13 2.97
N SER A 51 -8.74 -3.54 1.78
CA SER A 51 -9.83 -2.68 1.36
C SER A 51 -10.13 -2.83 -0.13
N CYS A 52 -11.31 -2.39 -0.57
CA CYS A 52 -11.58 -2.24 -2.00
C CYS A 52 -10.82 -1.02 -2.56
N LEU A 53 -10.59 -1.03 -3.88
CA LEU A 53 -9.80 -0.01 -4.57
C LEU A 53 -10.36 1.41 -4.39
N ALA A 54 -11.69 1.54 -4.35
CA ALA A 54 -12.35 2.84 -4.14
C ALA A 54 -12.06 3.41 -2.74
N CYS A 55 -12.15 2.59 -1.69
CA CYS A 55 -11.82 3.00 -0.32
C CYS A 55 -10.32 3.26 -0.16
N PHE A 56 -9.47 2.46 -0.80
CA PHE A 56 -8.02 2.70 -0.82
C PHE A 56 -7.69 4.04 -1.48
N LEU A 57 -8.36 4.38 -2.58
CA LEU A 57 -8.14 5.62 -3.30
C LEU A 57 -8.64 6.85 -2.57
N ASN A 58 -9.79 6.74 -1.89
CA ASN A 58 -10.46 7.85 -1.23
C ASN A 58 -10.57 9.11 -2.12
N GLY A 59 -10.97 8.92 -3.39
CA GLY A 59 -11.05 10.01 -4.38
C GLY A 59 -9.72 10.45 -5.01
N GLY A 60 -8.59 9.89 -4.58
CA GLY A 60 -7.26 10.12 -5.14
C GLY A 60 -7.02 9.41 -6.47
N LYS A 61 -5.79 9.54 -6.99
CA LYS A 61 -5.34 8.88 -8.22
C LYS A 61 -4.40 7.72 -7.90
N LEU A 62 -4.48 6.66 -8.70
CA LEU A 62 -3.54 5.55 -8.62
C LEU A 62 -2.28 5.86 -9.41
N HIS A 63 -1.14 5.57 -8.81
CA HIS A 63 0.13 5.45 -9.50
C HIS A 63 0.67 4.04 -9.29
N ARG A 64 1.08 3.38 -10.38
CA ARG A 64 1.68 2.05 -10.33
C ARG A 64 3.19 2.17 -10.30
N TYR A 65 3.82 1.75 -9.20
CA TYR A 65 5.28 1.67 -9.09
C TYR A 65 5.83 0.68 -10.12
N GLN A 66 6.91 1.05 -10.81
CA GLN A 66 7.50 0.25 -11.88
C GLN A 66 8.76 -0.49 -11.39
N TYR A 67 8.82 -1.79 -11.65
CA TYR A 67 9.93 -2.66 -11.25
C TYR A 67 10.62 -3.19 -12.51
N GLY A 68 11.93 -3.42 -12.41
CA GLY A 68 12.72 -3.96 -13.52
C GLY A 68 12.86 -2.99 -14.70
N VAL A 69 12.81 -1.68 -14.45
CA VAL A 69 13.02 -0.68 -15.51
C VAL A 69 14.51 -0.61 -15.90
N SER A 70 14.83 -0.12 -17.09
CA SER A 70 16.22 0.13 -17.51
C SER A 70 16.82 1.33 -16.75
N ASP A 71 18.15 1.39 -16.63
CA ASP A 71 18.85 2.54 -16.01
C ASP A 71 18.57 3.87 -16.71
N ALA A 72 18.43 3.86 -18.03
CA ALA A 72 18.06 5.05 -18.81
C ALA A 72 16.67 5.56 -18.41
N TYR A 73 15.69 4.65 -18.24
CA TYR A 73 14.35 4.99 -17.78
C TYR A 73 14.37 5.54 -16.34
N LEU A 74 15.11 4.89 -15.44
CA LEU A 74 15.24 5.36 -14.05
C LEU A 74 15.86 6.77 -14.00
N SER A 75 16.89 7.02 -14.81
CA SER A 75 17.55 8.33 -14.91
C SER A 75 16.62 9.42 -15.45
N ALA A 76 15.75 9.07 -16.41
CA ALA A 76 14.82 10.00 -17.02
C ALA A 76 13.65 10.41 -16.10
N GLN A 77 13.28 9.59 -15.12
CA GLN A 77 12.17 9.87 -14.19
C GLN A 77 12.48 10.95 -13.13
N GLY A 78 13.75 11.37 -13.01
CA GLY A 78 14.17 12.40 -12.06
C GLY A 78 14.19 11.92 -10.60
N ARG A 79 14.34 12.87 -9.64
CA ARG A 79 14.31 12.57 -8.20
C ARG A 79 12.87 12.37 -7.75
N GLY A 80 12.41 11.12 -7.74
CA GLY A 80 11.13 10.72 -7.16
C GLY A 80 11.00 9.22 -7.28
N GLY A 81 10.93 8.51 -6.15
CA GLY A 81 10.94 7.05 -6.04
C GLY A 81 9.69 6.39 -6.63
N HIS A 82 9.50 6.49 -7.94
CA HIS A 82 8.34 5.94 -8.67
C HIS A 82 8.69 4.69 -9.49
N CYS A 83 9.96 4.31 -9.53
CA CYS A 83 10.44 3.12 -10.22
C CYS A 83 11.80 2.62 -9.69
N THR A 84 12.14 1.37 -9.99
CA THR A 84 13.44 0.77 -9.65
C THR A 84 13.90 -0.22 -10.73
N CYS A 85 15.22 -0.31 -10.94
CA CYS A 85 15.81 -1.32 -11.83
C CYS A 85 15.71 -2.74 -11.26
N THR A 86 15.44 -2.89 -9.96
CA THR A 86 15.24 -4.21 -9.34
C THR A 86 13.93 -4.83 -9.83
N LYS A 87 13.98 -6.09 -10.25
CA LYS A 87 12.78 -6.83 -10.66
C LYS A 87 11.91 -7.18 -9.45
N SER A 88 10.60 -7.19 -9.67
CA SER A 88 9.63 -7.74 -8.72
C SER A 88 9.63 -9.25 -8.83
N ASP A 89 9.36 -9.92 -7.71
CA ASP A 89 9.00 -11.33 -7.70
C ASP A 89 7.67 -11.58 -8.45
N PRO A 90 7.39 -12.85 -8.83
CA PRO A 90 6.16 -13.22 -9.51
C PRO A 90 4.89 -12.79 -8.75
N PRO A 91 3.82 -12.36 -9.45
CA PRO A 91 2.60 -11.84 -8.83
C PRO A 91 2.03 -12.74 -7.74
N GLU A 92 2.01 -14.05 -7.95
CA GLU A 92 1.48 -15.03 -7.00
C GLU A 92 2.29 -15.04 -5.71
N THR A 93 3.62 -14.94 -5.80
CA THR A 93 4.51 -14.89 -4.63
C THR A 93 4.36 -13.59 -3.86
N VAL A 94 4.15 -12.47 -4.56
CA VAL A 94 3.90 -11.16 -3.95
C VAL A 94 2.56 -11.15 -3.21
N VAL A 95 1.50 -11.69 -3.83
CA VAL A 95 0.17 -11.77 -3.23
C VAL A 95 0.19 -12.67 -1.98
N ARG A 96 0.84 -13.84 -2.05
CA ARG A 96 0.98 -14.72 -0.88
C ARG A 96 1.68 -14.03 0.29
N ARG A 97 2.76 -13.29 0.04
CA ARG A 97 3.45 -12.51 1.09
C ARG A 97 2.58 -11.42 1.70
N ALA A 98 1.86 -10.67 0.87
CA ALA A 98 0.99 -9.62 1.36
C ALA A 98 -0.14 -10.17 2.25
N ILE A 99 -0.71 -11.34 1.89
CA ILE A 99 -1.71 -12.05 2.69
C ILE A 99 -1.08 -12.54 4.00
N PHE A 100 0.11 -13.17 3.93
CA PHE A 100 0.83 -13.62 5.12
C PHE A 100 1.04 -12.50 6.14
N PHE A 101 1.49 -11.32 5.69
CA PHE A 101 1.65 -10.17 6.58
C PHE A 101 0.34 -9.62 7.12
N LEU A 102 -0.74 -9.63 6.34
CA LEU A 102 -2.05 -9.21 6.83
C LEU A 102 -2.55 -10.11 7.97
N GLU A 103 -2.26 -11.42 7.89
CA GLU A 103 -2.66 -12.40 8.91
C GLU A 103 -1.76 -12.36 10.14
N ASN A 104 -0.44 -12.23 9.95
CA ASN A 104 0.56 -12.40 11.02
C ASN A 104 1.12 -11.08 11.57
N GLY A 105 0.83 -9.96 10.91
CA GLY A 105 1.45 -8.66 11.17
C GLY A 105 2.75 -8.47 10.40
N TYR A 106 3.22 -7.22 10.35
CA TYR A 106 4.47 -6.82 9.70
C TYR A 106 5.40 -6.01 10.61
N GLY A 107 4.89 -5.55 11.75
CA GLY A 107 5.58 -4.65 12.68
C GLY A 107 4.82 -3.33 12.82
N ASP A 108 5.33 -2.46 13.69
CA ASP A 108 4.68 -1.18 13.98
C ASP A 108 4.99 -0.15 12.91
N TYR A 109 3.96 0.61 12.51
CA TYR A 109 4.10 1.62 11.48
C TYR A 109 5.02 2.76 11.94
N ASN A 110 6.05 3.06 11.16
CA ASN A 110 6.93 4.20 11.35
C ASN A 110 7.16 4.92 10.01
N LEU A 111 6.87 6.22 9.96
CA LEU A 111 6.96 7.01 8.72
C LEU A 111 8.35 6.99 8.05
N VAL A 112 9.42 6.78 8.81
CA VAL A 112 10.80 6.86 8.31
C VAL A 112 11.39 5.49 8.00
N ILE A 113 11.16 4.48 8.86
CA ILE A 113 11.89 3.20 8.82
C ILE A 113 11.01 1.96 8.60
N ASN A 114 9.68 2.08 8.72
CA ASN A 114 8.76 0.97 8.51
C ASN A 114 7.40 1.50 8.07
N ASN A 115 7.34 2.03 6.85
CA ASN A 115 6.14 2.68 6.31
C ASN A 115 5.50 1.86 5.17
N CYS A 116 4.54 2.48 4.48
CA CYS A 116 3.81 1.82 3.40
C CYS A 116 4.67 1.48 2.16
N GLU A 117 5.78 2.17 1.95
CA GLU A 117 6.78 1.86 0.92
C GLU A 117 7.60 0.63 1.32
N ASP A 118 8.10 0.57 2.56
CA ASP A 118 8.85 -0.59 3.07
C ASP A 118 8.02 -1.87 2.96
N PHE A 119 6.77 -1.83 3.44
CA PHE A 119 5.83 -2.94 3.28
C PHE A 119 5.68 -3.39 1.83
N ALA A 120 5.53 -2.44 0.90
CA ALA A 120 5.38 -2.77 -0.51
C ALA A 120 6.66 -3.40 -1.08
N LEU A 121 7.84 -2.92 -0.67
CA LEU A 121 9.14 -3.46 -1.09
C LEU A 121 9.38 -4.86 -0.52
N SER A 122 9.08 -5.13 0.75
CA SER A 122 9.14 -6.49 1.34
C SER A 122 8.22 -7.46 0.62
N CYS A 123 6.99 -7.05 0.32
CA CYS A 123 6.07 -7.89 -0.46
C CYS A 123 6.60 -8.17 -1.87
N LYS A 124 7.22 -7.18 -2.52
CA LYS A 124 7.64 -7.24 -3.93
C LYS A 124 8.97 -7.93 -4.17
N LYS A 125 9.88 -7.88 -3.18
CA LYS A 125 11.28 -8.32 -3.31
C LYS A 125 11.73 -9.31 -2.22
N GLY A 126 10.92 -9.52 -1.19
CA GLY A 126 11.21 -10.53 -0.15
C GLY A 126 12.26 -10.08 0.86
N LEU A 127 12.35 -8.76 1.06
CA LEU A 127 13.21 -8.11 2.05
C LEU A 127 12.62 -8.23 3.45
#